data_AF-A0A170RY38-F1
#
_entry.id   AF-A0A170RY38-F1
#
_cell.length_a   1.000
_cell.length_b   1.000
_cell.length_c   1.000
_cell.angle_alpha   90.00
_cell.angle_beta   90.00
_cell.angle_gamma   90.00
#
_symmetry.space_group_name_H-M   'P 1'
#
loop_
_entity.id
_entity.type
_entity.pdbx_description
1 polymer ?
#
loop_
_entity_poly.entity_id
_entity_poly.type
_entity_poly.pdbx_seq_one_letter_code
_entity_poly.pdbx_strand_id
1 'polypeptide(L)'
;MKVQKLVDRVCTSNPRTAISALNSLEEQISPQGAAFTEEAVTAIPLLLEAVARPEVSIRADILNYLGDAYAYTLGTWQFRWDDEPDMRDHFSEMVTWEISISKSYSDSTPALLSLVEADNGESVRGSAVYLLSRIRKPLPELIPTLQDMYGEKIGEPLKADIIEGVANLSITLRLGNLSDVQWLREKLSSSSPAIRLGAALSLMAREEADDRSALARIAHDARAEGESTVQRTAWMARKSIDWALERRVR
;
A
#
# COMPACT_ATOMS: atom_id res chain seq x y z
N MET A 1 23.32 15.75 -5.23
CA MET A 1 24.25 15.51 -4.08
C MET A 1 23.57 15.52 -2.70
N LYS A 2 22.40 16.14 -2.50
CA LYS A 2 21.67 16.12 -1.20
C LYS A 2 20.85 14.85 -0.97
N VAL A 3 20.17 14.34 -2.00
CA VAL A 3 19.29 13.16 -1.94
C VAL A 3 20.01 11.88 -1.54
N GLN A 4 21.14 11.54 -2.18
CA GLN A 4 21.91 10.33 -1.86
C GLN A 4 22.29 10.28 -0.38
N LYS A 5 22.76 11.40 0.19
CA LYS A 5 23.11 11.47 1.61
C LYS A 5 21.92 11.22 2.53
N LEU A 6 20.71 11.63 2.12
CA LEU A 6 19.49 11.33 2.88
C LEU A 6 19.12 9.86 2.77
N VAL A 7 19.20 9.28 1.57
CA VAL A 7 19.00 7.83 1.37
C VAL A 7 19.99 7.04 2.22
N ASP A 8 21.28 7.38 2.22
CA ASP A 8 22.28 6.70 3.04
C ASP A 8 21.93 6.76 4.54
N ARG A 9 21.38 7.89 5.00
CA ARG A 9 20.91 8.06 6.39
C ARG A 9 19.64 7.27 6.70
N VAL A 10 18.72 7.16 5.75
CA VAL A 10 17.53 6.28 5.84
C VAL A 10 17.96 4.83 6.02
N CYS A 11 19.08 4.43 5.43
CA CYS A 11 19.58 3.06 5.45
C CYS A 11 20.42 2.72 6.69
N THR A 12 20.48 3.62 7.67
CA THR A 12 21.23 3.38 8.91
C THR A 12 20.48 2.44 9.85
N SER A 13 21.22 1.80 10.75
CA SER A 13 20.66 0.93 11.80
C SER A 13 20.03 1.72 12.96
N ASN A 14 20.17 3.05 13.00
CA ASN A 14 19.59 3.91 14.04
C ASN A 14 18.18 4.38 13.60
N PRO A 15 17.09 3.87 14.21
CA PRO A 15 15.75 4.13 13.71
C PRO A 15 15.36 5.61 13.77
N ARG A 16 15.79 6.34 14.81
CA ARG A 16 15.48 7.78 14.95
C ARG A 16 16.13 8.61 13.84
N THR A 17 17.39 8.30 13.54
CA THR A 17 18.13 8.98 12.46
C THR A 17 17.52 8.64 11.10
N ALA A 18 17.17 7.38 10.91
CA ALA A 18 16.56 6.89 9.67
C ALA A 18 15.18 7.50 9.43
N ILE A 19 14.29 7.54 10.44
CA ILE A 19 12.97 8.18 10.34
C ILE A 19 13.09 9.67 10.04
N SER A 20 13.97 10.39 10.75
CA SER A 20 14.19 11.81 10.50
C SER A 20 14.68 12.07 9.07
N ALA A 21 15.54 11.20 8.54
CA ALA A 21 16.00 11.27 7.16
C ALA A 21 14.89 10.94 6.16
N LEU A 22 14.03 9.96 6.46
CA LEU A 22 12.89 9.59 5.61
C LEU A 22 11.90 10.77 5.49
N ASN A 23 11.53 11.39 6.61
CA ASN A 23 10.65 12.57 6.61
C ASN A 23 11.26 13.74 5.82
N SER A 24 12.57 13.95 5.96
CA SER A 24 13.28 15.00 5.19
C SER A 24 13.33 14.70 3.69
N LEU A 25 13.31 13.41 3.33
CA LEU A 25 13.32 12.94 1.96
C LEU A 25 11.92 13.05 1.34
N GLU A 26 10.87 12.69 2.08
CA GLU A 26 9.46 12.88 1.69
C GLU A 26 9.17 14.32 1.26
N GLU A 27 9.57 15.30 2.08
CA GLU A 27 9.43 16.73 1.77
C GLU A 27 10.20 17.19 0.53
N GLN A 28 11.22 16.43 0.10
CA GLN A 28 11.99 16.73 -1.11
C GLN A 28 11.42 16.05 -2.34
N ILE A 29 10.97 14.79 -2.23
CA ILE A 29 10.64 13.97 -3.40
C ILE A 29 9.14 13.96 -3.73
N SER A 30 8.29 14.21 -2.74
CA SER A 30 6.86 14.42 -2.94
C SER A 30 6.32 15.45 -1.92
N PRO A 31 6.66 16.74 -2.09
CA PRO A 31 6.24 17.78 -1.16
C PRO A 31 4.72 17.76 -0.96
N GLN A 32 4.28 17.60 0.29
CA GLN A 32 2.87 17.49 0.67
C GLN A 32 2.08 16.37 -0.06
N GLY A 33 2.77 15.40 -0.66
CA GLY A 33 2.16 14.36 -1.49
C GLY A 33 1.51 14.87 -2.78
N ALA A 34 1.83 16.09 -3.22
CA ALA A 34 1.13 16.74 -4.34
C ALA A 34 1.57 16.18 -5.70
N ALA A 35 2.88 16.16 -5.97
CA ALA A 35 3.46 15.63 -7.21
C ALA A 35 4.92 15.21 -6.96
N PHE A 36 5.46 14.33 -7.80
CA PHE A 36 6.86 13.92 -7.70
C PHE A 36 7.79 15.00 -8.24
N THR A 37 8.95 15.16 -7.61
CA THR A 37 10.04 16.00 -8.13
C THR A 37 11.05 15.17 -8.91
N GLU A 38 12.02 15.84 -9.55
CA GLU A 38 13.15 15.17 -10.22
C GLU A 38 13.92 14.25 -9.26
N GLU A 39 14.10 14.68 -8.01
CA GLU A 39 14.80 13.93 -6.98
C GLU A 39 14.17 12.56 -6.71
N ALA A 40 12.85 12.42 -6.91
CA ALA A 40 12.13 11.16 -6.75
C ALA A 40 12.63 10.07 -7.69
N VAL A 41 13.06 10.44 -8.92
CA VAL A 41 13.60 9.52 -9.93
C VAL A 41 14.84 8.80 -9.41
N THR A 42 15.64 9.47 -8.58
CA THR A 42 16.82 8.86 -7.96
C THR A 42 16.48 8.19 -6.62
N ALA A 43 15.66 8.82 -5.80
CA ALA A 43 15.41 8.35 -4.43
C ALA A 43 14.56 7.07 -4.37
N ILE A 44 13.49 6.99 -5.17
CA ILE A 44 12.53 5.88 -5.09
C ILE A 44 13.18 4.52 -5.40
N PRO A 45 13.97 4.35 -6.48
CA PRO A 45 14.68 3.09 -6.74
C PRO A 45 15.57 2.67 -5.57
N LEU A 46 16.30 3.62 -4.98
CA LEU A 46 17.19 3.33 -3.86
C LEU A 46 16.44 2.95 -2.58
N LEU A 47 15.26 3.54 -2.34
CA LEU A 47 14.38 3.15 -1.24
C LEU A 47 13.79 1.75 -1.46
N LEU A 48 13.41 1.40 -2.70
CA LEU A 48 12.95 0.06 -3.07
C LEU A 48 14.05 -0.98 -2.90
N GLU A 49 15.31 -0.66 -3.21
CA GLU A 49 16.45 -1.51 -2.90
C GLU A 49 16.70 -1.59 -1.39
N ALA A 50 16.51 -0.48 -0.66
CA ALA A 50 16.72 -0.42 0.77
C ALA A 50 15.82 -1.39 1.56
N VAL A 51 14.56 -1.55 1.14
CA VAL A 51 13.63 -2.43 1.83
C VAL A 51 13.97 -3.92 1.66
N ALA A 52 14.85 -4.29 0.74
CA ALA A 52 15.34 -5.66 0.59
C ALA A 52 16.50 -5.98 1.55
N ARG A 53 17.12 -4.97 2.18
CA ARG A 53 18.29 -5.13 3.05
C ARG A 53 17.89 -5.34 4.52
N PRO A 54 18.15 -6.52 5.12
CA PRO A 54 17.70 -6.83 6.48
C PRO A 54 18.25 -5.88 7.57
N GLU A 55 19.39 -5.25 7.34
CA GLU A 55 20.04 -4.31 8.26
C GLU A 55 19.36 -2.94 8.34
N VAL A 56 18.49 -2.61 7.38
CA VAL A 56 17.72 -1.35 7.41
C VAL A 56 16.66 -1.46 8.49
N SER A 57 16.72 -0.55 9.47
CA SER A 57 15.92 -0.67 10.69
C SER A 57 14.45 -0.25 10.53
N ILE A 58 14.12 0.50 9.48
CA ILE A 58 12.81 1.15 9.27
C ILE A 58 12.12 0.69 7.98
N ARG A 59 12.36 -0.57 7.58
CA ARG A 59 11.87 -1.13 6.30
C ARG A 59 10.35 -1.02 6.16
N ALA A 60 9.61 -1.29 7.22
CA ALA A 60 8.15 -1.14 7.24
C ALA A 60 7.73 0.32 6.98
N ASP A 61 8.39 1.29 7.60
CA ASP A 61 8.12 2.72 7.38
C ASP A 61 8.40 3.15 5.94
N ILE A 62 9.52 2.68 5.36
CA ILE A 62 9.87 2.95 3.95
C ILE A 62 8.81 2.34 3.01
N LEU A 63 8.42 1.09 3.23
CA LEU A 63 7.39 0.41 2.42
C LEU A 63 6.05 1.15 2.47
N ASN A 64 5.64 1.58 3.67
CA ASN A 64 4.41 2.34 3.85
C ASN A 64 4.47 3.71 3.16
N TYR A 65 5.58 4.44 3.31
CA TYR A 65 5.82 5.69 2.61
C TYR A 65 5.73 5.51 1.09
N LEU A 66 6.42 4.51 0.54
CA LEU A 66 6.39 4.20 -0.89
C LEU A 66 4.97 3.86 -1.37
N GLY A 67 4.20 3.12 -0.58
CA GLY A 67 2.80 2.81 -0.89
C GLY A 67 1.92 4.05 -0.94
N ASP A 68 2.09 4.97 0.02
CA ASP A 68 1.36 6.25 0.07
C ASP A 68 1.76 7.15 -1.10
N ALA A 69 3.06 7.36 -1.31
CA ALA A 69 3.58 8.18 -2.40
C ALA A 69 3.13 7.66 -3.77
N TYR A 70 3.16 6.34 -4.00
CA TYR A 70 2.65 5.78 -5.25
C TYR A 70 1.15 6.06 -5.46
N ALA A 71 0.34 5.88 -4.42
CA ALA A 71 -1.10 6.00 -4.55
C ALA A 71 -1.60 7.44 -4.69
N TYR A 72 -0.96 8.39 -4.01
CA TYR A 72 -1.42 9.77 -3.94
C TYR A 72 -0.70 10.70 -4.90
N THR A 73 0.56 10.41 -5.22
CA THR A 73 1.41 11.33 -6.00
C THR A 73 1.54 10.91 -7.46
N LEU A 74 1.52 9.60 -7.75
CA LEU A 74 1.79 9.12 -9.11
C LEU A 74 0.63 9.42 -10.07
N GLY A 75 0.96 10.05 -11.20
CA GLY A 75 0.02 10.39 -12.26
C GLY A 75 -0.52 11.82 -12.15
N THR A 76 -0.07 12.60 -11.17
CA THR A 76 -0.42 14.01 -11.08
C THR A 76 0.09 14.77 -12.30
N TRP A 77 1.31 14.50 -12.76
CA TRP A 77 1.85 15.18 -13.93
C TRP A 77 1.19 14.69 -15.22
N GLN A 78 0.96 13.38 -15.36
CA GLN A 78 0.20 12.84 -16.48
C GLN A 78 -1.20 13.46 -16.57
N PHE A 79 -1.90 13.61 -15.44
CA PHE A 79 -3.21 14.24 -15.38
C PHE A 79 -3.17 15.69 -15.91
N ARG A 80 -2.21 16.50 -15.44
CA ARG A 80 -2.06 17.89 -15.91
C ARG A 80 -1.69 17.96 -17.40
N TRP A 81 -0.83 17.07 -17.87
CA TRP A 81 -0.48 16.95 -19.28
C TRP A 81 -1.70 16.65 -20.17
N ASP A 82 -2.63 15.84 -19.66
CA ASP A 82 -3.86 15.48 -20.37
C ASP A 82 -4.93 16.59 -20.30
N ASP A 83 -5.06 17.27 -19.16
CA ASP A 83 -6.05 18.33 -18.90
C ASP A 83 -5.69 19.67 -19.57
N GLU A 84 -4.40 19.95 -19.77
CA GLU A 84 -3.90 21.22 -20.33
C GLU A 84 -3.07 21.00 -21.62
N PRO A 85 -3.71 20.67 -22.77
CA PRO A 85 -3.00 20.36 -24.02
C PRO A 85 -2.02 21.43 -24.49
N ASP A 86 -2.33 22.71 -24.28
CA ASP A 86 -1.50 23.86 -24.70
C ASP A 86 -0.23 24.02 -23.83
N MET A 87 -0.20 23.43 -22.64
CA MET A 87 0.93 23.51 -21.71
C MET A 87 1.75 22.22 -21.65
N ARG A 88 1.43 21.22 -22.49
CA ARG A 88 2.10 19.92 -22.50
C ARG A 88 3.61 20.02 -22.40
N ASP A 89 4.27 20.77 -23.27
CA ASP A 89 5.73 20.88 -23.27
C ASP A 89 6.32 21.20 -21.88
N HIS A 90 5.61 21.97 -21.03
CA HIS A 90 6.01 22.30 -19.66
C HIS A 90 5.99 21.12 -18.67
N PHE A 91 5.23 20.06 -18.98
CA PHE A 91 5.07 18.88 -18.14
C PHE A 91 5.78 17.64 -18.70
N SER A 92 6.39 17.72 -19.90
CA SER A 92 6.98 16.56 -20.62
C SER A 92 8.01 15.82 -19.78
N GLU A 93 8.89 16.58 -19.15
CA GLU A 93 9.94 16.08 -18.30
C GLU A 93 9.35 15.41 -17.04
N MET A 94 8.37 16.05 -16.40
CA MET A 94 7.74 15.53 -15.19
C MET A 94 6.93 14.24 -15.45
N VAL A 95 6.27 14.15 -16.60
CA VAL A 95 5.64 12.89 -17.07
C VAL A 95 6.69 11.80 -17.26
N THR A 96 7.86 12.15 -17.80
CA THR A 96 8.98 11.21 -17.95
C THR A 96 9.48 10.72 -16.58
N TRP A 97 9.53 11.58 -15.57
CA TRP A 97 9.82 11.18 -14.19
C TRP A 97 8.81 10.16 -13.67
N GLU A 98 7.51 10.42 -13.81
CA GLU A 98 6.46 9.49 -13.35
C GLU A 98 6.52 8.14 -14.06
N ILE A 99 6.81 8.12 -15.37
CA ILE A 99 7.01 6.89 -16.12
C ILE A 99 8.19 6.10 -15.56
N SER A 100 9.32 6.76 -15.32
CA SER A 100 10.52 6.14 -14.74
C SER A 100 10.25 5.59 -13.34
N ILE A 101 9.63 6.40 -12.48
CA ILE A 101 9.24 6.01 -11.12
C ILE A 101 8.30 4.80 -11.15
N SER A 102 7.24 4.86 -11.96
CA SER A 102 6.29 3.74 -12.09
C SER A 102 6.99 2.46 -12.53
N LYS A 103 7.97 2.55 -13.43
CA LYS A 103 8.76 1.40 -13.85
C LYS A 103 9.56 0.80 -12.69
N SER A 104 10.19 1.62 -11.85
CA SER A 104 10.93 1.12 -10.67
C SER A 104 10.05 0.34 -9.70
N TYR A 105 8.81 0.78 -9.46
CA TYR A 105 7.84 0.02 -8.66
C TYR A 105 7.50 -1.33 -9.30
N SER A 106 7.19 -1.33 -10.60
CA SER A 106 6.89 -2.57 -11.34
C SER A 106 8.06 -3.55 -11.30
N ASP A 107 9.28 -3.08 -11.57
CA ASP A 107 10.50 -3.90 -11.58
C ASP A 107 10.83 -4.47 -10.18
N SER A 108 10.38 -3.82 -9.10
CA SER A 108 10.59 -4.27 -7.72
C SER A 108 9.54 -5.28 -7.23
N THR A 109 8.49 -5.54 -8.00
CA THR A 109 7.38 -6.42 -7.59
C THR A 109 7.84 -7.82 -7.15
N PRO A 110 8.75 -8.52 -7.85
CA PRO A 110 9.23 -9.83 -7.42
C PRO A 110 9.95 -9.79 -6.06
N ALA A 111 10.80 -8.77 -5.84
CA ALA A 111 11.52 -8.62 -4.57
C ALA A 111 10.55 -8.32 -3.42
N LEU A 112 9.54 -7.47 -3.65
CA LEU A 112 8.50 -7.20 -2.66
C LEU A 112 7.69 -8.46 -2.34
N LEU A 113 7.39 -9.31 -3.33
CA LEU A 113 6.71 -10.58 -3.08
C LEU A 113 7.55 -11.52 -2.22
N SER A 114 8.86 -11.62 -2.48
CA SER A 114 9.78 -12.37 -1.61
C SER A 114 9.77 -11.86 -0.16
N LEU A 115 9.58 -10.55 0.07
CA LEU A 115 9.43 -10.02 1.42
C LEU A 115 8.14 -10.51 2.08
N VAL A 116 7.02 -10.57 1.35
CA VAL A 116 5.76 -11.11 1.88
C VAL A 116 5.90 -12.60 2.22
N GLU A 117 6.63 -13.36 1.43
CA GLU A 117 6.84 -14.82 1.63
C GLU A 117 7.72 -15.12 2.84
N ALA A 118 8.91 -14.52 2.88
CA ALA A 118 10.02 -15.04 3.67
C ALA A 118 10.60 -14.07 4.71
N ASP A 119 10.12 -12.82 4.79
CA ASP A 119 10.64 -11.89 5.79
C ASP A 119 10.24 -12.30 7.22
N ASN A 120 11.15 -12.14 8.17
CA ASN A 120 10.89 -12.48 9.57
C ASN A 120 10.02 -11.43 10.30
N GLY A 121 9.99 -10.19 9.80
CA GLY A 121 9.24 -9.09 10.40
C GLY A 121 7.81 -9.04 9.90
N GLU A 122 6.83 -9.36 10.75
CA GLU A 122 5.40 -9.31 10.38
C GLU A 122 4.98 -7.93 9.88
N SER A 123 5.50 -6.84 10.46
CA SER A 123 5.25 -5.47 10.00
C SER A 123 5.81 -5.19 8.61
N VAL A 124 6.97 -5.76 8.27
CA VAL A 124 7.58 -5.64 6.94
C VAL A 124 6.74 -6.38 5.92
N ARG A 125 6.31 -7.62 6.23
CA ARG A 125 5.43 -8.41 5.37
C ARG A 125 4.12 -7.69 5.09
N GLY A 126 3.45 -7.18 6.13
CA GLY A 126 2.21 -6.40 5.99
C GLY A 126 2.40 -5.13 5.16
N SER A 127 3.50 -4.40 5.39
CA SER A 127 3.82 -3.18 4.62
C SER A 127 4.19 -3.48 3.16
N ALA A 128 4.77 -4.65 2.88
CA ALA A 128 5.03 -5.11 1.52
C ALA A 128 3.73 -5.44 0.79
N VAL A 129 2.78 -6.11 1.44
CA VAL A 129 1.41 -6.31 0.91
C VAL A 129 0.73 -4.95 0.64
N TYR A 130 0.85 -4.00 1.57
CA TYR A 130 0.32 -2.65 1.41
C TYR A 130 0.84 -1.98 0.14
N LEU A 131 2.16 -1.98 -0.07
CA LEU A 131 2.76 -1.40 -1.27
C LEU A 131 2.35 -2.15 -2.55
N LEU A 132 2.50 -3.48 -2.57
CA LEU A 132 2.18 -4.32 -3.73
C LEU A 132 0.75 -4.10 -4.22
N SER A 133 -0.19 -3.99 -3.28
CA SER A 133 -1.61 -3.85 -3.61
C SER A 133 -1.96 -2.54 -4.30
N ARG A 134 -1.08 -1.52 -4.26
CA ARG A 134 -1.30 -0.18 -4.81
C ARG A 134 -0.69 0.02 -6.19
N ILE A 135 0.21 -0.85 -6.61
CA ILE A 135 0.87 -0.77 -7.92
C ILE A 135 -0.21 -0.97 -9.00
N ARG A 136 -0.37 -0.01 -9.92
CA ARG A 136 -1.47 0.00 -10.92
C ARG A 136 -1.39 -1.14 -11.93
N LYS A 137 -0.19 -1.66 -12.19
CA LYS A 137 0.07 -2.79 -13.08
C LYS A 137 0.81 -3.90 -12.31
N PRO A 138 0.15 -4.54 -11.34
CA PRO A 138 0.72 -5.64 -10.59
C PRO A 138 0.83 -6.89 -11.50
N LEU A 139 1.57 -7.90 -11.03
CA LEU A 139 1.60 -9.21 -11.68
C LEU A 139 0.18 -9.83 -11.65
N PRO A 140 -0.30 -10.47 -12.74
CA PRO A 140 -1.62 -11.10 -12.78
C PRO A 140 -1.86 -12.12 -11.66
N GLU A 141 -0.80 -12.81 -11.23
CA GLU A 141 -0.84 -13.85 -10.20
C GLU A 141 -0.87 -13.30 -8.76
N LEU A 142 -0.76 -11.97 -8.57
CA LEU A 142 -0.64 -11.41 -7.22
C LEU A 142 -1.86 -11.70 -6.33
N ILE A 143 -3.08 -11.61 -6.87
CA ILE A 143 -4.30 -11.95 -6.10
C ILE A 143 -4.30 -13.44 -5.70
N PRO A 144 -4.16 -14.41 -6.64
CA PRO A 144 -4.00 -15.82 -6.30
C PRO A 144 -2.92 -16.09 -5.26
N THR A 145 -1.72 -15.52 -5.42
CA THR A 145 -0.61 -15.71 -4.47
C THR A 145 -0.97 -15.23 -3.06
N LEU A 146 -1.58 -14.05 -2.93
CA LEU A 146 -2.02 -13.52 -1.63
C LEU A 146 -3.13 -14.39 -1.01
N GLN A 147 -4.07 -14.90 -1.81
CA GLN A 147 -5.13 -15.80 -1.33
C GLN A 147 -4.56 -17.15 -0.85
N ASP A 148 -3.57 -17.71 -1.55
CA ASP A 148 -2.87 -18.93 -1.14
C ASP A 148 -2.12 -18.72 0.19
N MET A 149 -1.37 -17.61 0.32
CA MET A 149 -0.68 -17.23 1.55
C MET A 149 -1.62 -17.08 2.74
N TYR A 150 -2.83 -16.53 2.53
CA TYR A 150 -3.84 -16.44 3.59
C TYR A 150 -4.20 -17.82 4.17
N GLY A 151 -4.19 -18.85 3.32
CA GLY A 151 -4.42 -20.25 3.69
C GLY A 151 -3.31 -20.87 4.53
N GLU A 152 -2.12 -20.28 4.54
CA GLU A 152 -0.98 -20.76 5.31
C GLU A 152 -1.07 -20.41 6.82
N LYS A 153 -0.14 -20.98 7.59
CA LYS A 153 0.01 -20.72 9.03
C LYS A 153 0.76 -19.41 9.29
N ILE A 154 0.13 -18.29 8.91
CA ILE A 154 0.61 -16.93 9.16
C ILE A 154 -0.20 -16.24 10.28
N GLY A 155 0.36 -15.15 10.84
CA GLY A 155 -0.27 -14.36 11.89
C GLY A 155 -1.53 -13.63 11.44
N GLU A 156 -2.44 -13.35 12.38
CA GLU A 156 -3.69 -12.63 12.09
C GLU A 156 -3.48 -11.22 11.51
N PRO A 157 -2.51 -10.40 11.97
CA PRO A 157 -2.24 -9.11 11.35
C PRO A 157 -1.95 -9.23 9.85
N LEU A 158 -1.05 -10.14 9.46
CA LEU A 158 -0.74 -10.34 8.03
C LEU A 158 -1.95 -10.86 7.24
N LYS A 159 -2.79 -11.72 7.83
CA LYS A 159 -4.05 -12.15 7.19
C LYS A 159 -4.97 -10.96 6.92
N ALA A 160 -5.08 -10.02 7.84
CA ALA A 160 -5.87 -8.81 7.65
C ALA A 160 -5.26 -7.89 6.58
N ASP A 161 -3.94 -7.72 6.55
CA ASP A 161 -3.26 -6.98 5.49
C ASP A 161 -3.47 -7.61 4.10
N ILE A 162 -3.45 -8.94 4.01
CA ILE A 162 -3.75 -9.70 2.78
C ILE A 162 -5.18 -9.45 2.31
N ILE A 163 -6.17 -9.48 3.22
CA ILE A 163 -7.57 -9.20 2.86
C ILE A 163 -7.71 -7.82 2.23
N GLU A 164 -7.12 -6.80 2.85
CA GLU A 164 -7.14 -5.43 2.32
C GLU A 164 -6.34 -5.30 1.01
N GLY A 165 -5.21 -6.01 0.91
CA GLY A 165 -4.39 -6.04 -0.29
C GLY A 165 -5.14 -6.65 -1.49
N VAL A 166 -5.71 -7.85 -1.32
CA VAL A 166 -6.59 -8.48 -2.32
C VAL A 166 -7.73 -7.54 -2.66
N ALA A 167 -8.34 -6.91 -1.65
CA ALA A 167 -9.46 -6.04 -1.89
C ALA A 167 -9.11 -4.85 -2.78
N ASN A 168 -8.01 -4.16 -2.47
CA ASN A 168 -7.52 -3.01 -3.24
C ASN A 168 -7.12 -3.41 -4.67
N LEU A 169 -6.55 -4.60 -4.86
CA LEU A 169 -6.17 -5.11 -6.17
C LEU A 169 -7.40 -5.41 -7.04
N SER A 170 -8.42 -6.11 -6.51
CA SER A 170 -9.65 -6.39 -7.26
C SER A 170 -10.37 -5.11 -7.71
N ILE A 171 -10.23 -4.02 -6.95
CA ILE A 171 -10.72 -2.69 -7.32
C ILE A 171 -9.87 -2.09 -8.43
N THR A 172 -8.56 -1.97 -8.20
CA THR A 172 -7.62 -1.24 -9.07
C THR A 172 -7.54 -1.86 -10.45
N LEU A 173 -7.56 -3.19 -10.51
CA LEU A 173 -7.45 -3.93 -11.76
C LEU A 173 -8.75 -3.97 -12.56
N ARG A 174 -9.88 -3.51 -11.97
CA ARG A 174 -11.24 -3.79 -12.46
C ARG A 174 -11.50 -5.27 -12.78
N LEU A 175 -10.63 -6.15 -12.27
CA LEU A 175 -10.78 -7.60 -12.25
C LEU A 175 -11.65 -7.97 -11.06
N GLY A 176 -12.77 -7.27 -10.87
CA GLY A 176 -13.81 -7.64 -9.92
C GLY A 176 -14.48 -8.93 -10.38
N ASN A 177 -13.71 -10.00 -10.52
CA ASN A 177 -14.21 -11.32 -10.77
C ASN A 177 -14.99 -11.71 -9.53
N LEU A 178 -16.20 -12.23 -9.75
CA LEU A 178 -17.12 -12.63 -8.69
C LEU A 178 -16.44 -13.56 -7.65
N SER A 179 -15.38 -14.28 -8.05
CA SER A 179 -14.54 -15.10 -7.17
C SER A 179 -13.91 -14.32 -6.01
N ASP A 180 -13.36 -13.14 -6.25
CA ASP A 180 -12.64 -12.39 -5.21
C ASP A 180 -13.62 -11.78 -4.21
N VAL A 181 -14.75 -11.28 -4.71
CA VAL A 181 -15.84 -10.78 -3.86
C VAL A 181 -16.40 -11.92 -3.01
N GLN A 182 -16.62 -13.09 -3.60
CA GLN A 182 -17.09 -14.26 -2.87
C GLN A 182 -16.08 -14.72 -1.82
N TRP A 183 -14.79 -14.76 -2.17
CA TRP A 183 -13.71 -15.09 -1.24
C TRP A 183 -13.68 -14.14 -0.04
N LEU A 184 -13.91 -12.83 -0.24
CA LEU A 184 -14.05 -11.84 0.84
C LEU A 184 -15.31 -12.07 1.68
N ARG A 185 -16.46 -12.38 1.06
CA ARG A 185 -17.71 -12.66 1.78
C ARG A 185 -17.58 -13.84 2.72
N GLU A 186 -16.88 -14.90 2.32
CA GLU A 186 -16.60 -16.04 3.19
C GLU A 186 -15.88 -15.64 4.48
N LYS A 187 -15.05 -14.58 4.44
CA LYS A 187 -14.26 -14.15 5.59
C LYS A 187 -15.08 -13.37 6.63
N LEU A 188 -16.29 -12.93 6.28
CA LEU A 188 -17.23 -12.34 7.24
C LEU A 188 -17.64 -13.33 8.34
N SER A 189 -17.57 -14.63 8.08
CA SER A 189 -17.88 -15.68 9.05
C SER A 189 -16.67 -16.15 9.87
N SER A 190 -15.51 -15.51 9.71
CA SER A 190 -14.30 -15.88 10.45
C SER A 190 -14.49 -15.72 11.97
N SER A 191 -13.87 -16.62 12.75
CA SER A 191 -13.80 -16.46 14.20
C SER A 191 -12.88 -15.30 14.63
N SER A 192 -11.97 -14.87 13.76
CA SER A 192 -11.04 -13.78 14.01
C SER A 192 -11.69 -12.42 13.72
N PRO A 193 -11.81 -11.53 14.72
CA PRO A 193 -12.43 -10.22 14.52
C PRO A 193 -11.68 -9.34 13.52
N ALA A 194 -10.34 -9.38 13.51
CA ALA A 194 -9.55 -8.59 12.56
C ALA A 194 -9.82 -9.00 11.10
N ILE A 195 -10.01 -10.29 10.85
CA ILE A 195 -10.36 -10.84 9.53
C ILE A 195 -11.77 -10.41 9.13
N ARG A 196 -12.75 -10.53 10.04
CA ARG A 196 -14.12 -10.05 9.78
C ARG A 196 -14.14 -8.55 9.49
N LEU A 197 -13.38 -7.76 10.26
CA LEU A 197 -13.29 -6.32 10.08
C LEU A 197 -12.73 -5.96 8.70
N GLY A 198 -11.56 -6.51 8.34
CA GLY A 198 -10.95 -6.25 7.03
C GLY A 198 -11.89 -6.64 5.87
N ALA A 199 -12.56 -7.80 5.98
CA ALA A 199 -13.51 -8.24 4.97
C ALA A 199 -14.73 -7.30 4.86
N ALA A 200 -15.29 -6.88 6.00
CA ALA A 200 -16.41 -5.94 6.03
C ALA A 200 -16.04 -4.57 5.45
N LEU A 201 -14.92 -3.98 5.88
CA LEU A 201 -14.42 -2.70 5.36
C LEU A 201 -14.11 -2.75 3.87
N SER A 202 -13.61 -3.89 3.40
CA SER A 202 -13.32 -4.13 1.99
C SER A 202 -14.59 -4.24 1.14
N LEU A 203 -15.62 -4.94 1.63
CA LEU A 203 -16.91 -5.07 0.95
C LEU A 203 -17.69 -3.75 0.98
N MET A 204 -17.75 -3.06 2.12
CA MET A 204 -18.43 -1.75 2.26
C MET A 204 -17.95 -0.71 1.26
N ALA A 205 -16.67 -0.75 0.90
CA ALA A 205 -16.10 0.16 -0.08
C ALA A 205 -16.71 -0.02 -1.49
N ARG A 206 -17.37 -1.15 -1.75
CA ARG A 206 -17.91 -1.56 -3.06
C ARG A 206 -19.45 -1.59 -3.14
N GLU A 207 -20.12 -1.65 -2.00
CA GLU A 207 -21.57 -1.83 -1.95
C GLU A 207 -22.34 -0.50 -1.96
N GLU A 208 -23.56 -0.56 -2.49
CA GLU A 208 -24.56 0.50 -2.38
C GLU A 208 -25.07 0.67 -0.94
N ALA A 209 -25.80 1.76 -0.68
CA ALA A 209 -26.13 2.21 0.68
C ALA A 209 -26.88 1.17 1.54
N ASP A 210 -27.77 0.38 0.94
CA ASP A 210 -28.60 -0.59 1.67
C ASP A 210 -27.78 -1.79 2.16
N ASP A 211 -26.95 -2.37 1.30
CA ASP A 211 -26.05 -3.50 1.63
C ASP A 211 -24.90 -3.08 2.56
N ARG A 212 -24.52 -1.79 2.51
CA ARG A 212 -23.51 -1.21 3.40
C ARG A 212 -23.92 -1.20 4.87
N SER A 213 -25.22 -1.09 5.18
CA SER A 213 -25.70 -1.01 6.56
C SER A 213 -25.48 -2.31 7.34
N ALA A 214 -25.65 -3.47 6.69
CA ALA A 214 -25.39 -4.77 7.30
C ALA A 214 -23.89 -4.98 7.53
N LEU A 215 -23.05 -4.61 6.56
CA LEU A 215 -21.59 -4.70 6.68
C LEU A 215 -21.04 -3.73 7.72
N ALA A 216 -21.61 -2.53 7.85
CA ALA A 216 -21.23 -1.56 8.87
C ALA A 216 -21.41 -2.09 10.29
N ARG A 217 -22.50 -2.81 10.55
CA ARG A 217 -22.71 -3.50 11.83
C ARG A 217 -21.61 -4.54 12.10
N ILE A 218 -21.31 -5.39 11.12
CA ILE A 218 -20.24 -6.40 11.25
C ILE A 218 -18.90 -5.72 11.54
N ALA A 219 -18.58 -4.62 10.85
CA ALA A 219 -17.36 -3.85 11.07
C ALA A 219 -17.33 -3.23 12.48
N HIS A 220 -18.43 -2.67 12.96
CA HIS A 220 -18.51 -2.12 14.32
C HIS A 220 -18.30 -3.19 15.40
N ASP A 221 -18.97 -4.34 15.28
CA ASP A 221 -18.84 -5.44 16.25
C ASP A 221 -17.40 -6.00 16.23
N ALA A 222 -16.87 -6.27 15.03
CA ALA A 222 -15.51 -6.79 14.86
C ALA A 222 -14.42 -5.82 15.33
N ARG A 223 -14.64 -4.50 15.20
CA ARG A 223 -13.73 -3.47 15.74
C ARG A 223 -13.64 -3.58 17.26
N ALA A 224 -14.77 -3.65 17.95
CA ALA A 224 -14.79 -3.71 19.42
C ALA A 224 -14.05 -4.94 19.97
N GLU A 225 -14.08 -6.05 19.23
CA GLU A 225 -13.41 -7.30 19.62
C GLU A 225 -11.94 -7.38 19.17
N GLY A 226 -11.55 -6.70 18.08
CA GLY A 226 -10.30 -6.94 17.35
C GLY A 226 -9.31 -5.78 17.29
N GLU A 227 -9.60 -4.65 17.95
CA GLU A 227 -8.85 -3.39 17.79
C GLU A 227 -7.33 -3.55 17.94
N SER A 228 -6.86 -4.34 18.90
CA SER A 228 -5.42 -4.54 19.14
C SER A 228 -4.68 -5.31 18.02
N THR A 229 -5.37 -6.19 17.30
CA THR A 229 -4.80 -6.87 16.12
C THR A 229 -4.84 -5.94 14.92
N VAL A 230 -5.91 -5.16 14.78
CA VAL A 230 -6.09 -4.20 13.67
C VAL A 230 -5.05 -3.09 13.73
N GLN A 231 -4.72 -2.58 14.92
CA GLN A 231 -3.65 -1.57 15.09
C GLN A 231 -2.25 -2.09 14.70
N ARG A 232 -2.07 -3.40 14.54
CA ARG A 232 -0.81 -4.02 14.10
C ARG A 232 -0.72 -4.24 12.59
N THR A 233 -1.79 -3.97 11.82
CA THR A 233 -1.78 -4.11 10.36
C THR A 233 -1.16 -2.88 9.71
N ALA A 234 -0.48 -3.05 8.58
CA ALA A 234 0.10 -1.93 7.85
C ALA A 234 -0.98 -0.95 7.37
N TRP A 235 -2.13 -1.48 6.94
CA TRP A 235 -3.25 -0.68 6.44
C TRP A 235 -3.89 0.23 7.50
N MET A 236 -4.10 -0.28 8.71
CA MET A 236 -4.84 0.44 9.76
C MET A 236 -3.94 1.13 10.78
N ALA A 237 -2.64 0.82 10.82
CA ALA A 237 -1.67 1.60 11.61
C ALA A 237 -1.58 3.07 11.15
N ARG A 238 -1.92 3.36 9.88
CA ARG A 238 -1.83 4.70 9.28
C ARG A 238 -3.18 5.35 8.97
N LYS A 239 -4.27 4.57 8.96
CA LYS A 239 -5.62 5.05 8.62
C LYS A 239 -6.58 4.70 9.74
N SER A 240 -7.42 5.64 10.15
CA SER A 240 -8.45 5.34 11.14
C SER A 240 -9.47 4.36 10.55
N ILE A 241 -10.05 3.54 11.42
CA ILE A 241 -11.17 2.68 11.03
C ILE A 241 -12.34 3.56 10.54
N ASP A 242 -12.49 4.77 11.08
CA ASP A 242 -13.50 5.74 10.64
C ASP A 242 -13.29 6.18 9.19
N TRP A 243 -12.04 6.46 8.77
CA TRP A 243 -11.71 6.69 7.36
C TRP A 243 -12.12 5.51 6.48
N ALA A 244 -11.87 4.28 6.95
CA ALA A 244 -12.22 3.07 6.19
C ALA A 244 -13.73 2.83 6.11
N LEU A 245 -14.49 3.20 7.16
CA LEU A 245 -15.95 3.13 7.17
C LEU A 245 -16.61 4.13 6.22
N GLU A 246 -15.94 5.24 5.92
CA GLU A 246 -16.43 6.30 5.02
C GLU A 246 -15.98 6.10 3.57
N ARG A 247 -14.92 5.34 3.33
CA ARG A 247 -14.36 5.16 1.97
C ARG A 247 -15.38 4.55 1.01
N ARG A 248 -15.33 4.99 -0.24
CA ARG A 248 -16.07 4.43 -1.38
C ARG A 248 -15.12 4.27 -2.55
N VAL A 249 -15.23 3.13 -3.22
CA VAL A 249 -14.66 2.90 -4.54
C VAL A 249 -15.70 3.43 -5.52
N ARG A 250 -15.31 4.42 -6.34
CA ARG A 250 -16.12 4.89 -7.46
C ARG A 250 -15.61 4.31 -8.76
#